data_AF-K1L8H4-F1
#
_entry.id   AF-K1L8H4-F1
#
_cell.length_a   1.000
_cell.length_b   1.000
_cell.length_c   1.000
_cell.angle_alpha   90.00
_cell.angle_beta   90.00
_cell.angle_gamma   90.00
#
_symmetry.space_group_name_H-M   'P 1'
#
loop_
_entity.id
_entity.type
_entity.pdbx_description
1 polymer ?
#
loop_
_entity_poly.entity_id
_entity_poly.type
_entity_poly.pdbx_seq_one_letter_code
_entity_poly.pdbx_strand_id
1 'polypeptide(L)'
;MASAEITVPNHIQRLLLVDRTAPSNEGVAIIQGILTGEAPFEVRNAAEATLTTVQQELNQSPRYEVIRSRERLRGGLFSQTFPSPLTWAQIDDLCSEYQTDAVLVLEKFSSDFVVTDKRQLVKVTQGTGRDAKQVEVMGVYGEFL
;
A
#
# COMPACT_ATOMS: atom_id res chain seq x y z
N MET A 1 -10.54 6.06 -8.92
CA MET A 1 -10.60 4.70 -8.34
C MET A 1 -11.77 4.66 -7.38
N ALA A 2 -12.63 3.63 -7.47
CA ALA A 2 -13.64 3.40 -6.44
C ALA A 2 -12.97 2.73 -5.24
N SER A 3 -13.34 3.12 -4.02
CA SER A 3 -12.91 2.43 -2.81
C SER A 3 -13.39 0.97 -2.86
N ALA A 4 -12.53 0.02 -2.51
CA ALA A 4 -12.95 -1.37 -2.38
C ALA A 4 -13.76 -1.50 -1.08
N GLU A 5 -15.02 -1.88 -1.18
CA GLU A 5 -15.81 -2.23 -0.01
C GLU A 5 -15.36 -3.61 0.50
N ILE A 6 -14.70 -3.62 1.65
CA ILE A 6 -14.20 -4.84 2.28
C ILE A 6 -15.07 -5.11 3.51
N THR A 7 -15.81 -6.22 3.49
CA THR A 7 -16.53 -6.69 4.68
C THR A 7 -15.56 -7.42 5.61
N VAL A 8 -15.30 -6.83 6.78
CA VAL A 8 -14.44 -7.44 7.81
C VAL A 8 -15.30 -8.30 8.76
N PRO A 9 -15.03 -9.62 8.91
CA PRO A 9 -15.75 -10.51 9.82
C PRO A 9 -15.76 -10.04 11.28
N ASN A 10 -16.89 -10.18 11.99
CA ASN A 10 -17.09 -9.66 13.36
C ASN A 10 -16.11 -10.20 14.41
N HIS A 11 -15.48 -11.36 14.18
CA HIS A 11 -14.49 -11.92 15.10
C HIS A 11 -13.14 -11.17 15.06
N ILE A 12 -12.89 -10.36 14.03
CA ILE A 12 -11.70 -9.52 13.94
C ILE A 12 -11.95 -8.24 14.74
N GLN A 13 -11.18 -8.09 15.82
CA GLN A 13 -11.26 -6.97 16.78
C GLN A 13 -9.89 -6.33 17.01
N ARG A 14 -8.80 -7.09 16.93
CA ARG A 14 -7.43 -6.63 17.16
C ARG A 14 -6.69 -6.50 15.84
N LEU A 15 -6.36 -5.27 15.44
CA LEU A 15 -5.71 -4.98 14.17
C LEU A 15 -4.26 -4.58 14.40
N LEU A 16 -3.32 -5.24 13.72
CA LEU A 16 -1.93 -4.81 13.66
C LEU A 16 -1.72 -3.89 12.46
N LEU A 17 -1.34 -2.63 12.71
CA LEU A 17 -0.88 -1.70 11.70
C LEU A 17 0.62 -1.88 11.44
N VAL A 18 0.96 -2.24 10.20
CA VAL A 18 2.34 -2.49 9.77
C VAL A 18 2.76 -1.48 8.71
N ASP A 19 3.92 -0.87 8.92
CA ASP A 19 4.58 -0.10 7.87
C ASP A 19 5.49 -1.03 7.05
N ARG A 20 5.20 -1.20 5.75
CA ARG A 20 6.06 -1.93 4.78
C ARG A 20 6.79 -1.01 3.81
N THR A 21 6.86 0.27 4.13
CA THR A 21 7.51 1.25 3.27
C THR A 21 9.04 1.31 3.48
N ALA A 22 9.69 0.43 4.26
CA ALA A 22 11.15 0.49 4.31
C ALA A 22 11.76 0.14 2.93
N PRO A 23 12.78 0.87 2.47
CA PRO A 23 13.48 0.54 1.23
C PRO A 23 14.17 -0.82 1.33
N SER A 24 14.35 -1.47 0.19
CA SER A 24 15.06 -2.75 0.11
C SER A 24 16.53 -2.65 0.54
N ASN A 25 17.16 -1.48 0.33
CA ASN A 25 18.46 -1.10 0.89
C ASN A 25 18.62 0.44 0.95
N GLU A 26 19.60 0.91 1.72
CA GLU A 26 19.85 2.36 1.92
C GLU A 26 20.34 3.08 0.65
N GLY A 27 21.12 2.40 -0.21
CA GLY A 27 21.62 2.99 -1.45
C GLY A 27 20.52 3.34 -2.44
N VAL A 28 19.48 2.50 -2.53
CA VAL A 28 18.28 2.76 -3.34
C VAL A 28 17.54 3.99 -2.83
N ALA A 29 17.42 4.18 -1.50
CA ALA A 29 16.76 5.35 -0.95
C ALA A 29 17.50 6.66 -1.30
N ILE A 30 18.83 6.64 -1.28
CA ILE A 30 19.65 7.82 -1.63
C ILE A 30 19.54 8.17 -3.11
N ILE A 31 19.69 7.17 -4.01
CA ILE A 31 19.57 7.40 -5.46
C ILE A 31 18.20 7.96 -5.81
N GLN A 32 17.14 7.44 -5.19
CA GLN A 32 15.78 7.88 -5.45
C GLN A 32 15.50 9.27 -4.89
N GLY A 33 16.01 9.63 -3.71
CA GLY A 33 15.86 11.00 -3.22
C GLY A 33 16.51 12.06 -4.12
N ILE A 34 17.54 11.68 -4.88
CA ILE A 34 18.13 12.55 -5.92
C ILE A 34 17.20 12.66 -7.15
N LEU A 35 16.53 11.56 -7.52
CA LEU A 35 15.66 11.51 -8.69
C LEU A 35 14.33 12.23 -8.47
N THR A 36 13.69 11.99 -7.31
CA THR A 36 12.39 12.57 -6.96
C THR A 36 12.53 13.97 -6.35
N GLY A 37 13.66 14.26 -5.71
CA GLY A 37 13.87 15.49 -4.95
C GLY A 37 13.30 15.42 -3.53
N GLU A 38 12.73 14.28 -3.12
CA GLU A 38 12.23 14.06 -1.77
C GLU A 38 13.31 13.43 -0.88
N ALA A 39 13.49 13.96 0.32
CA ALA A 39 14.42 13.33 1.26
C ALA A 39 13.82 12.01 1.79
N PRO A 40 14.61 10.93 1.95
CA PRO A 40 14.11 9.66 2.51
C PRO A 40 13.42 9.80 3.88
N PHE A 41 13.80 10.82 4.65
CA PHE A 41 13.19 11.14 5.94
C PHE A 41 11.79 11.74 5.80
N GLU A 42 11.52 12.52 4.76
CA GLU A 42 10.21 13.13 4.50
C GLU A 42 9.18 12.05 4.17
N VAL A 43 9.52 11.13 3.26
CA VAL A 43 8.67 9.97 2.91
C VAL A 43 8.36 9.12 4.15
N ARG A 44 9.36 8.89 5.02
CA ARG A 44 9.18 8.17 6.27
C ARG A 44 8.20 8.89 7.21
N ASN A 45 8.37 10.19 7.42
CA ASN A 45 7.50 10.96 8.30
C ASN A 45 6.06 11.01 7.78
N ALA A 46 5.89 11.10 6.47
CA ALA A 46 4.58 11.11 5.84
C ALA A 46 3.88 9.74 5.96
N ALA A 47 4.62 8.63 5.83
CA ALA A 47 4.11 7.29 6.11
C ALA A 47 3.69 7.14 7.59
N GLU A 48 4.51 7.64 8.53
CA GLU A 48 4.17 7.63 9.96
C GLU A 48 2.94 8.47 10.29
N ALA A 49 2.82 9.66 9.71
CA ALA A 49 1.66 10.52 9.86
C ALA A 49 0.39 9.85 9.32
N THR A 50 0.49 9.23 8.15
CA THR A 50 -0.62 8.46 7.53
C THR A 50 -1.10 7.34 8.45
N LEU A 51 -0.17 6.53 8.95
CA LEU A 51 -0.51 5.44 9.85
C LEU A 51 -1.08 5.93 11.19
N THR A 52 -0.60 7.07 11.69
CA THR A 52 -1.15 7.72 12.88
C THR A 52 -2.60 8.14 12.65
N THR A 53 -2.91 8.77 11.51
CA THR A 53 -4.28 9.14 11.15
C THR A 53 -5.16 7.91 10.99
N VAL A 54 -4.70 6.86 10.30
CA VAL A 54 -5.45 5.60 10.18
C VAL A 54 -5.76 5.00 11.55
N GLN A 55 -4.79 4.97 12.46
CA GLN A 55 -5.01 4.50 13.82
C GLN A 55 -6.06 5.34 14.56
N GLN A 56 -5.99 6.67 14.45
CA GLN A 56 -6.95 7.58 15.08
C GLN A 56 -8.37 7.35 14.56
N GLU A 57 -8.55 7.21 13.24
CA GLU A 57 -9.84 6.93 12.62
C GLU A 57 -10.41 5.58 13.04
N LEU A 58 -9.58 4.52 13.03
CA LEU A 58 -10.01 3.19 13.45
C LEU A 58 -10.40 3.14 14.94
N ASN A 59 -9.69 3.89 15.79
CA ASN A 59 -9.98 3.98 17.23
C ASN A 59 -11.28 4.74 17.54
N GLN A 60 -11.87 5.47 16.59
CA GLN A 60 -13.22 6.05 16.77
C GLN A 60 -14.30 4.95 16.78
N SER A 61 -14.00 3.79 16.21
CA SER A 61 -14.87 2.61 16.26
C SER A 61 -14.68 1.86 17.58
N PRO A 62 -15.75 1.55 18.32
CA PRO A 62 -15.66 0.73 19.54
C PRO A 62 -15.29 -0.74 19.25
N ARG A 63 -15.26 -1.13 17.97
CA ARG A 63 -14.98 -2.50 17.55
C ARG A 63 -13.50 -2.86 17.56
N TYR A 64 -12.62 -1.90 17.25
CA TYR A 64 -11.23 -2.20 16.94
C TYR A 64 -10.27 -1.74 18.04
N GLU A 65 -9.40 -2.65 18.47
CA GLU A 65 -8.17 -2.34 19.20
C GLU A 65 -7.03 -2.32 18.18
N VAL A 66 -6.40 -1.15 17.99
CA VAL A 66 -5.36 -0.99 16.97
C VAL A 66 -3.98 -0.94 17.60
N ILE A 67 -3.14 -1.91 17.22
CA ILE A 67 -1.76 -2.08 17.68
C ILE A 67 -0.81 -1.65 16.56
N ARG A 68 0.27 -0.94 16.90
CA ARG A 68 1.31 -0.54 15.94
C ARG A 68 2.47 -1.53 15.99
N SER A 69 2.90 -2.01 14.83
CA SER A 69 4.18 -2.72 14.71
C SER A 69 5.32 -1.82 15.21
N ARG A 70 6.29 -2.40 15.91
CA ARG A 70 7.51 -1.68 16.33
C ARG A 70 8.48 -1.49 15.17
N GLU A 71 8.43 -2.41 14.21
CA GLU A 71 9.36 -2.46 13.10
C GLU A 71 8.69 -2.03 11.81
N ARG A 72 9.46 -1.30 11.00
CA ARG A 72 9.15 -1.02 9.61
C ARG A 72 9.71 -2.15 8.76
N LEU A 73 8.83 -2.90 8.13
CA LEU A 73 9.18 -4.02 7.28
C LEU A 73 9.66 -3.52 5.92
N ARG A 74 10.59 -4.27 5.31
CA ARG A 74 11.06 -3.99 3.96
C ARG A 74 9.96 -4.27 2.95
N GLY A 75 9.80 -3.35 2.00
CA GLY A 75 8.84 -3.47 0.91
C GLY A 75 9.25 -2.66 -0.31
N GLY A 76 8.27 -2.43 -1.18
CA GLY A 76 8.47 -1.89 -2.52
C GLY A 76 8.41 -0.37 -2.59
N LEU A 77 8.89 0.36 -1.57
CA LEU A 77 8.70 1.82 -1.42
C LEU A 77 8.93 2.61 -2.72
N PHE A 78 9.89 2.17 -3.53
CA PHE A 78 10.29 2.84 -4.76
C PHE A 78 10.14 1.98 -6.02
N SER A 79 9.38 0.89 -5.93
CA SER A 79 8.97 0.10 -7.10
C SER A 79 7.73 0.73 -7.72
N GLN A 80 7.68 0.79 -9.06
CA GLN A 80 6.46 1.12 -9.80
C GLN A 80 5.32 0.13 -9.50
N THR A 81 5.67 -1.09 -9.07
CA THR A 81 4.74 -2.16 -8.72
C THR A 81 4.68 -2.38 -7.20
N PHE A 82 3.52 -2.81 -6.71
CA PHE A 82 3.38 -3.28 -5.34
C PHE A 82 4.37 -4.43 -5.06
N PRO A 83 4.92 -4.53 -3.83
CA PRO A 83 5.70 -5.68 -3.43
C PRO A 83 4.83 -6.94 -3.48
N SER A 84 5.48 -8.10 -3.48
CA SER A 84 4.74 -9.35 -3.27
C SER A 84 3.97 -9.27 -1.94
N PRO A 85 2.70 -9.74 -1.93
CA PRO A 85 1.91 -9.81 -0.70
C PRO A 85 2.68 -10.55 0.40
N LEU A 86 2.44 -10.19 1.66
CA LEU A 86 2.90 -11.01 2.77
C LEU A 86 2.36 -12.43 2.60
N THR A 87 3.22 -13.41 2.79
CA THR A 87 2.80 -14.81 2.84
C THR A 87 1.95 -15.05 4.08
N TRP A 88 1.06 -16.06 4.04
CA TRP A 88 0.27 -16.43 5.21
C TRP A 88 1.13 -16.73 6.44
N ALA A 89 2.27 -17.39 6.27
CA ALA A 89 3.22 -17.64 7.36
C ALA A 89 3.71 -16.32 8.01
N GLN A 90 4.05 -15.30 7.23
CA GLN A 90 4.46 -14.00 7.77
C GLN A 90 3.31 -13.29 8.50
N ILE A 91 2.08 -13.44 8.00
CA ILE A 91 0.88 -12.88 8.65
C ILE A 91 0.64 -13.60 9.98
N ASP A 92 0.75 -14.93 10.00
CA ASP A 92 0.57 -15.75 11.21
C ASP A 92 1.63 -15.42 12.27
N ASP A 93 2.90 -15.24 11.85
CA ASP A 93 3.99 -14.84 12.73
C ASP A 93 3.73 -13.46 13.34
N LEU A 94 3.33 -12.47 12.53
CA LEU A 94 2.98 -11.12 13.00
C LEU A 94 1.79 -11.13 13.96
N CYS A 95 0.73 -11.86 13.62
CA CYS A 95 -0.44 -11.99 14.48
C CYS A 95 -0.11 -12.68 15.81
N SER A 96 0.75 -13.69 15.78
CA SER A 96 1.20 -14.39 16.98
C SER A 96 2.11 -13.51 17.84
N GLU A 97 3.04 -12.77 17.26
CA GLU A 97 3.95 -11.88 18.00
C GLU A 97 3.20 -10.75 18.70
N TYR A 98 2.27 -10.10 17.99
CA TYR A 98 1.54 -8.93 18.47
C TYR A 98 0.19 -9.28 19.12
N GLN A 99 -0.18 -10.56 19.13
CA GLN A 99 -1.46 -11.06 19.65
C GLN A 99 -2.64 -10.33 18.98
N THR A 100 -2.74 -10.39 17.65
CA THR A 100 -3.78 -9.72 16.84
C THR A 100 -4.55 -10.69 15.95
N ASP A 101 -5.71 -10.26 15.46
CA ASP A 101 -6.58 -11.08 14.60
C ASP A 101 -6.29 -10.87 13.11
N ALA A 102 -5.83 -9.67 12.74
CA ALA A 102 -5.54 -9.30 11.36
C ALA A 102 -4.44 -8.26 11.25
N VAL A 103 -3.83 -8.19 10.07
CA VAL A 103 -2.78 -7.24 9.72
C VAL A 103 -3.30 -6.26 8.67
N LEU A 104 -3.14 -4.97 8.94
CA LEU A 104 -3.40 -3.87 8.01
C LEU A 104 -2.06 -3.21 7.65
N VAL A 105 -1.73 -3.21 6.37
CA VAL A 105 -0.37 -2.88 5.90
C VAL A 105 -0.36 -1.65 5.01
N LEU A 106 0.55 -0.71 5.29
CA LEU A 106 0.93 0.34 4.36
C LEU A 106 2.08 -0.16 3.47
N GLU A 107 1.74 -0.61 2.26
CA GLU A 107 2.70 -1.24 1.33
C GLU A 107 3.53 -0.22 0.53
N LYS A 108 2.92 0.90 0.18
CA LYS A 108 3.53 1.95 -0.64
C LYS A 108 3.01 3.31 -0.21
N PHE A 109 3.91 4.28 -0.17
CA PHE A 109 3.61 5.67 0.07
C PHE A 109 4.40 6.51 -0.94
N SER A 110 3.76 7.53 -1.50
CA SER A 110 4.36 8.45 -2.46
C SER A 110 3.64 9.79 -2.27
N SER A 111 4.41 10.84 -1.97
CA SER A 111 3.91 12.21 -1.84
C SER A 111 3.87 12.93 -3.18
N ASP A 112 4.72 12.52 -4.12
CA ASP A 112 4.74 13.00 -5.50
C ASP A 112 3.89 12.14 -6.43
N PHE A 113 2.76 12.68 -6.88
CA PHE A 113 2.01 12.14 -8.00
C PHE A 113 2.00 13.16 -9.13
N VAL A 114 2.77 12.91 -10.19
CA VAL A 114 2.58 13.63 -11.45
C VAL A 114 1.44 12.95 -12.19
N VAL A 115 0.25 13.56 -12.14
CA VAL A 115 -0.80 13.23 -13.10
C VAL A 115 -0.35 13.79 -14.45
N THR A 116 0.34 12.98 -15.25
CA THR A 116 0.60 13.36 -16.63
C THR A 116 -0.67 13.10 -17.44
N ASP A 117 -1.08 14.07 -18.27
CA ASP A 117 -2.19 13.95 -19.24
C ASP A 117 -1.85 12.99 -20.40
N LYS A 118 -0.96 12.00 -20.19
CA LYS A 118 -0.63 10.99 -21.19
C LYS A 118 -1.81 10.06 -21.39
N ARG A 119 -2.59 10.44 -22.39
CA ARG A 119 -3.68 9.69 -23.00
C ARG A 119 -3.09 8.68 -23.98
N GLN A 120 -3.10 7.39 -23.64
CA GLN A 120 -2.74 6.32 -24.56
C GLN A 120 -3.87 5.31 -24.75
N LEU A 121 -3.95 4.74 -25.94
CA LEU A 121 -4.90 3.69 -26.28
C LEU A 121 -4.47 2.38 -25.61
N VAL A 122 -5.27 1.93 -24.65
CA VAL A 122 -5.07 0.65 -23.95
C VAL A 122 -5.99 -0.39 -24.58
N LYS A 123 -5.42 -1.51 -25.03
CA LYS A 123 -6.20 -2.66 -25.50
C LYS A 123 -6.78 -3.40 -24.30
N VAL A 124 -8.07 -3.20 -24.05
CA VAL A 124 -8.82 -3.91 -23.01
C VAL A 124 -9.60 -5.04 -23.66
N THR A 125 -9.49 -6.24 -23.10
CA THR A 125 -10.33 -7.36 -23.52
C THR A 125 -11.64 -7.30 -22.75
N GLN A 126 -12.76 -7.06 -23.45
CA GLN A 126 -14.11 -7.12 -22.89
C GLN A 126 -14.74 -8.49 -23.14
N GLY A 127 -15.28 -9.10 -22.09
CA GLY A 127 -15.98 -10.39 -22.11
C GLY A 127 -15.17 -11.54 -21.49
N THR A 128 -15.81 -12.71 -21.33
CA THR A 128 -15.18 -13.95 -20.86
C THR A 128 -15.57 -15.12 -21.78
N GLY A 129 -14.61 -15.99 -22.10
CA GLY A 129 -14.82 -17.13 -23.00
C GLY A 129 -14.70 -16.78 -24.50
N ARG A 130 -15.45 -17.48 -25.37
CA ARG A 130 -15.35 -17.37 -26.85
C ARG A 130 -15.80 -16.02 -27.42
N ASP A 131 -16.47 -15.19 -26.63
CA ASP A 131 -17.02 -13.89 -27.04
C ASP A 131 -16.13 -12.70 -26.63
N ALA A 132 -14.92 -12.95 -26.13
CA ALA A 132 -13.99 -11.92 -25.72
C ALA A 132 -13.51 -11.08 -26.92
N LYS A 133 -13.68 -9.76 -26.86
CA LYS A 133 -13.25 -8.80 -27.89
C LYS A 133 -12.21 -7.83 -27.34
N GLN A 134 -11.17 -7.57 -28.12
CA GLN A 134 -10.22 -6.50 -27.81
C GLN A 134 -10.80 -5.15 -28.26
N VAL A 135 -10.88 -4.21 -27.34
CA VAL A 135 -11.33 -2.84 -27.58
C VAL A 135 -10.25 -1.89 -27.09
N GLU A 136 -9.89 -0.92 -27.92
CA GLU A 136 -8.97 0.13 -27.51
C GLU A 136 -9.75 1.22 -26.76
N VAL A 137 -9.39 1.44 -25.50
CA VAL A 137 -9.97 2.50 -24.65
C VAL A 137 -8.89 3.48 -24.25
N MET A 138 -9.27 4.75 -24.13
CA MET A 138 -8.36 5.79 -23.64
C MET A 138 -8.09 5.56 -22.15
N GLY A 139 -6.89 5.10 -21.83
CA GLY A 139 -6.41 4.95 -20.45
C GLY A 139 -5.71 6.23 -19.99
N VAL A 140 -5.93 6.59 -18.73
CA VAL A 140 -5.11 7.58 -18.00
C VAL A 140 -4.21 6.79 -17.07
N TYR A 141 -2.89 6.91 -17.25
CA TYR A 141 -1.90 6.32 -16.34
C TYR A 141 -1.34 7.41 -15.43
N GLY A 142 -1.32 7.14 -14.12
CA GLY A 142 -0.43 7.85 -13.20
C GLY A 142 0.96 7.22 -13.30
N GLU A 143 1.96 8.00 -13.66
CA GLU A 143 3.37 7.59 -13.54
C GLU A 143 3.81 7.99 -12.12
N PHE A 144 4.27 7.02 -11.32
CA PHE A 144 4.97 7.35 -10.08
C PHE A 144 6.42 7.73 -10.48
N LEU A 145 6.95 8.83 -9.96
CA LEU A 145 8.37 9.15 -10.10
C LEU A 145 9.20 8.25 -9.17
#